data_AF-A0A077PDS1-F1
#
_entry.id   AF-A0A077PDS1-F1
#
_cell.length_a   1.000
_cell.length_b   1.000
_cell.length_c   1.000
_cell.angle_alpha   90.00
_cell.angle_beta   90.00
_cell.angle_gamma   90.00
#
_symmetry.space_group_name_H-M   'P 1'
#
loop_
_entity.id
_entity.type
_entity.pdbx_description
1 polymer ?
#
loop_
_entity_poly.entity_id
_entity_poly.type
_entity_poly.pdbx_seq_one_letter_code
_entity_poly.pdbx_strand_id
1 'polypeptide(L)' 'MVRQNKYLNNLIGQDHRNIKRRIRSMLGFKSFRRTQTLLAGIEIVSMLRKGQYFQPTGKPLSPAAMFYYLAA' A
#
# COMPACT_ATOMS: atom_id res chain seq x y z
N MET A 1 22.89 -18.44 -21.20
CA MET A 1 22.05 -19.04 -20.13
C MET A 1 21.69 -17.96 -19.13
N VAL A 2 20.58 -17.26 -19.34
CA VAL A 2 20.10 -16.23 -18.40
C VAL A 2 19.41 -16.95 -17.25
N ARG A 3 20.12 -17.15 -16.14
CA ARG A 3 19.50 -17.55 -14.87
C ARG A 3 18.64 -16.38 -14.41
N GLN A 4 17.40 -16.33 -14.91
CA GLN A 4 16.37 -15.49 -14.31
C GLN A 4 16.35 -15.82 -12.83
N ASN A 5 16.57 -14.82 -12.00
CA ASN A 5 16.69 -14.91 -10.56
C ASN A 5 15.37 -15.46 -9.99
N LYS A 6 15.25 -16.79 -9.96
CA LYS A 6 14.01 -17.54 -9.65
C LYS A 6 13.43 -17.13 -8.31
N TYR A 7 14.30 -16.72 -7.39
CA TYR A 7 13.94 -16.21 -6.09
C TYR A 7 13.24 -14.84 -6.18
N LEU A 8 13.84 -13.87 -6.88
CA LEU A 8 13.22 -12.56 -7.10
C LEU A 8 11.90 -12.67 -7.88
N ASN A 9 11.85 -13.53 -8.91
CA ASN A 9 10.63 -13.76 -9.67
C ASN A 9 9.53 -14.40 -8.81
N ASN A 10 9.87 -15.32 -7.90
CA ASN A 10 8.91 -15.89 -6.96
C ASN A 10 8.39 -14.84 -5.97
N LEU A 11 9.27 -13.99 -5.43
CA LEU A 11 8.87 -12.94 -4.48
C LEU A 11 7.94 -11.92 -5.14
N ILE A 12 8.31 -11.40 -6.31
CA ILE A 12 7.49 -10.47 -7.09
C ILE A 12 6.16 -11.14 -7.49
N GLY A 13 6.21 -12.40 -7.95
CA GLY A 13 5.02 -13.16 -8.33
C GLY A 13 4.06 -13.38 -7.16
N GLN A 14 4.60 -13.66 -5.96
CA GLN A 14 3.82 -13.86 -4.74
C GLN A 14 3.16 -12.56 -4.28
N ASP A 15 3.89 -11.45 -4.34
CA ASP A 15 3.36 -10.14 -3.95
C ASP A 15 2.24 -9.69 -4.90
N HIS A 16 2.44 -9.83 -6.20
CA HIS A 16 1.38 -9.65 -7.20
C HIS A 16 0.16 -10.56 -6.94
N ARG A 17 0.37 -11.81 -6.50
CA ARG A 17 -0.72 -12.74 -6.15
C ARG A 17 -1.51 -12.25 -4.95
N ASN A 18 -0.84 -11.74 -3.92
CA ASN A 18 -1.47 -11.17 -2.73
C ASN A 18 -2.30 -9.94 -3.05
N ILE A 19 -1.75 -9.02 -3.86
CA ILE A 19 -2.46 -7.84 -4.34
C ILE A 19 -3.70 -8.25 -5.14
N LYS A 20 -3.55 -9.13 -6.14
CA LYS A 20 -4.68 -9.63 -6.93
C LYS A 20 -5.76 -10.30 -6.08
N ARG A 21 -5.39 -11.05 -5.04
CA ARG A 21 -6.34 -11.71 -4.14
C ARG A 21 -7.20 -10.70 -3.37
N ARG A 22 -6.58 -9.63 -2.84
CA ARG A 22 -7.30 -8.54 -2.14
C ARG A 22 -8.19 -7.74 -3.10
N ILE A 23 -7.72 -7.47 -4.32
CA ILE A 23 -8.50 -6.78 -5.35
C ILE A 23 -9.73 -7.60 -5.74
N ARG A 24 -9.58 -8.93 -5.89
CA ARG A 24 -10.66 -9.83 -6.30
C ARG A 24 -11.81 -9.89 -5.28
N SER A 25 -11.51 -9.85 -3.99
CA SER A 25 -12.55 -9.76 -2.94
C SER A 25 -13.31 -8.43 -2.95
N MET A 26 -12.74 -7.38 -3.55
CA MET A 26 -13.37 -6.06 -3.68
C MET A 26 -14.09 -5.87 -5.02
N LEU A 27 -14.31 -6.95 -5.80
CA LEU A 27 -14.83 -6.92 -7.18
C LEU A 27 -14.00 -6.08 -8.16
N GLY A 28 -12.72 -5.88 -7.84
CA GLY A 28 -11.87 -4.97 -8.60
C GLY A 28 -12.09 -3.51 -8.25
N PHE A 29 -11.08 -2.69 -8.50
CA PHE A 29 -11.21 -1.24 -8.40
C PHE A 29 -11.67 -0.68 -9.74
N LYS A 30 -12.81 0.00 -9.77
CA LYS A 30 -13.32 0.67 -10.98
C LYS A 30 -12.46 1.86 -11.44
N SER A 31 -11.53 2.34 -10.60
CA SER A 31 -10.69 3.49 -10.88
C SER A 31 -9.38 3.41 -10.09
N PHE A 32 -8.27 3.75 -10.74
CA PHE A 32 -6.95 3.85 -10.11
C PHE A 32 -6.94 4.82 -8.92
N ARG A 33 -7.65 5.96 -9.05
CA ARG A 33 -7.81 6.92 -7.96
C ARG A 33 -8.45 6.29 -6.72
N ARG A 34 -9.47 5.43 -6.92
CA ARG A 34 -10.11 4.69 -5.82
C ARG A 34 -9.17 3.66 -5.19
N THR A 35 -8.36 2.97 -6.01
CA THR A 35 -7.30 2.07 -5.53
C THR A 35 -6.32 2.81 -4.63
N GLN A 36 -5.82 3.96 -5.09
CA GLN A 36 -4.83 4.76 -4.38
C GLN A 36 -5.38 5.28 -3.04
N THR A 37 -6.61 5.79 -3.02
CA THR A 37 -7.30 6.22 -1.79
C THR A 37 -7.47 5.06 -0.80
N LEU A 38 -7.83 3.86 -1.28
CA LEU A 38 -7.99 2.70 -0.41
C LEU A 38 -6.65 2.21 0.17
N LEU A 39 -5.61 2.16 -0.67
CA LEU A 39 -4.26 1.79 -0.25
C LEU A 39 -3.72 2.78 0.78
N ALA A 40 -3.89 4.09 0.56
CA ALA A 40 -3.52 5.13 1.52
C ALA A 40 -4.22 4.94 2.88
N GLY A 41 -5.51 4.60 2.88
CA GLY A 41 -6.24 4.30 4.12
C GLY A 41 -5.69 3.07 4.86
N ILE A 42 -5.37 1.99 4.12
CA ILE A 42 -4.78 0.78 4.69
C ILE A 42 -3.40 1.08 5.30
N GLU A 43 -2.59 1.88 4.60
CA GLU A 43 -1.26 2.29 5.03
C GLU A 43 -1.30 3.02 6.38
N ILE A 44 -2.18 4.01 6.53
CA ILE A 44 -2.32 4.81 7.76
C ILE A 44 -2.74 3.96 8.94
N VAL A 45 -3.74 3.09 8.75
CA VAL A 45 -4.19 2.18 9.81
C VAL A 45 -3.05 1.23 10.21
N SER A 46 -2.25 0.77 9.25
CA SER A 46 -1.07 -0.05 9.55
C SER A 46 -0.01 0.72 10.33
N MET A 47 0.31 1.95 9.92
CA MET A 47 1.27 2.83 10.59
C MET A 47 0.83 3.12 12.04
N LEU A 48 -0.45 3.46 12.25
CA LEU A 48 -1.01 3.69 13.58
C LEU A 48 -0.93 2.43 14.46
N ARG A 49 -1.32 1.26 13.93
CA ARG A 49 -1.26 -0.01 14.66
C ARG A 49 0.16 -0.42 15.02
N LYS A 50 1.15 -0.08 14.19
CA LYS A 50 2.57 -0.39 14.42
C LYS A 50 3.29 0.68 15.26
N GLY A 51 2.63 1.78 15.63
CA GLY A 51 3.29 2.94 16.24
C GLY A 51 4.28 3.65 15.30
N GLN A 52 4.21 3.36 13.99
CA GLN A 52 5.08 3.90 12.94
C GLN A 52 4.46 5.13 12.26
N TYR A 53 3.64 5.87 12.99
CA TYR A 53 3.07 7.12 12.50
C TYR A 53 4.17 8.18 12.46
N PHE A 54 4.94 8.18 11.38
CA PHE A 54 6.12 9.01 11.23
C PHE A 54 5.70 10.46 11.00
N GLN A 55 5.80 11.27 12.05
CA GLN A 55 5.54 12.70 11.98
C GLN A 55 6.85 13.39 11.56
N PRO A 56 6.86 14.21 10.49
CA PRO A 56 8.01 15.04 10.19
C PRO A 56 8.33 15.92 11.40
N THR A 57 9.59 15.91 11.80
CA THR A 57 10.12 16.57 12.99
C THR A 57 9.75 18.06 12.96
N GLY A 58 8.79 18.45 13.79
CA GLY A 58 8.34 19.84 13.93
C GLY A 58 6.86 20.10 13.68
N LYS A 59 6.12 19.20 13.01
CA LYS A 59 4.65 19.30 12.89
C LYS A 59 3.98 17.93 12.89
N PRO A 60 3.24 17.55 13.95
CA PRO A 60 2.41 16.35 13.90
C PRO A 60 1.35 16.51 12.80
N LEU A 61 1.44 15.73 11.71
CA LEU A 61 0.34 15.66 10.76
C LEU A 61 -0.86 15.01 11.46
N SER A 62 -2.05 15.54 11.25
CA SER A 62 -3.27 14.82 11.63
C SER A 62 -3.43 13.57 10.75
N PRO A 63 -4.09 12.50 11.22
CA PRO A 63 -4.35 11.31 10.41
C PRO A 63 -4.99 11.63 9.05
N ALA A 64 -5.82 12.67 9.00
CA ALA A 64 -6.42 13.18 7.77
C ALA A 64 -5.39 13.84 6.84
N ALA A 65 -4.46 14.64 7.37
CA ALA A 65 -3.41 15.26 6.56
C ALA A 65 -2.47 14.19 5.96
N MET A 66 -2.11 13.16 6.73
CA MET A 66 -1.31 12.04 6.23
C MET A 66 -2.05 11.26 5.13
N PHE A 67 -3.37 11.14 5.26
CA PHE A 67 -4.21 10.52 4.22
C PHE A 67 -4.15 11.28 2.91
N TYR A 68 -4.33 12.60 2.95
CA TYR A 68 -4.25 13.41 1.73
C TYR A 68 -2.84 13.39 1.12
N TYR A 69 -1.78 13.33 1.94
CA TYR A 69 -0.41 13.20 1.45
C TYR A 69 -0.16 11.88 0.69
N LEU A 70 -0.68 10.77 1.21
CA LEU A 70 -0.52 9.44 0.60
C LEU A 70 -1.50 9.18 -0.56
N ALA A 71 -2.63 9.86 -0.58
CA ALA A 71 -3.66 9.69 -1.60
C ALA A 71 -3.50 10.65 -2.80
N ALA A 72 -2.56 11.60 -2.74
CA ALA A 72 -2.26 12.58 -3.78
C ALA A 72 -1.47 11.98 -4.95
#